data_AF-A0A9E2IXD5-F1
#
_entry.id   AF-A0A9E2IXD5-F1
#
_cell.length_a   1.000
_cell.length_b   1.000
_cell.length_c   1.000
_cell.angle_alpha   90.00
_cell.angle_beta   90.00
_cell.angle_gamma   90.00
#
_symmetry.space_group_name_H-M   'P 1'
#
loop_
_entity.id
_entity.type
_entity.pdbx_description
1 polymer ?
#
loop_
_entity_poly.entity_id
_entity_poly.type
_entity_poly.pdbx_seq_one_letter_code
_entity_poly.pdbx_strand_id
1 'polypeptide(L)'
;MKPKSRIQQVGIDRIVRLEWLERAAQLALAGNHPSTVKQNMLEILATSFPTSNPSVRGSLAKTVTILMNVWLTGPKELADLRKVGLELLRKKSGGDRLAIHWAMLMATYPFWGAVAGQAGRLLRLQETITAEQVQRRICEQYGERESVFRRVRYVLRSFIAWGVLQETETKGIYRRGLSLSIDDPKLIAWVIEATLHANSNGSTRLTDMLVSTSLFPFRLKRTTAESLLIASPRLECVRHNMDDELVMLKKS
;
A
#
# COMPACT_ATOMS: atom_id res chain seq x y z
N MET A 1 20.11 -20.37 3.03
CA MET A 1 18.92 -19.92 2.27
C MET A 1 18.90 -18.39 2.25
N LYS A 2 18.99 -17.73 1.10
CA LYS A 2 18.83 -16.26 1.06
C LYS A 2 17.42 -15.91 1.58
N PRO A 3 17.25 -14.90 2.45
CA PRO A 3 15.93 -14.49 2.90
C PRO A 3 15.08 -14.14 1.67
N LYS A 4 13.85 -14.67 1.61
CA LYS A 4 12.93 -14.35 0.51
C LYS A 4 12.76 -12.84 0.42
N SER A 5 12.92 -12.26 -0.76
CA SER A 5 12.64 -10.85 -0.99
C SER A 5 11.21 -10.52 -0.55
N ARG A 6 11.01 -9.38 0.12
CA ARG A 6 9.70 -8.86 0.54
C ARG A 6 8.67 -8.89 -0.59
N ILE A 7 9.12 -8.70 -1.83
CA ILE A 7 8.31 -8.68 -3.05
C ILE A 7 7.58 -10.02 -3.27
N GLN A 8 8.19 -11.13 -2.88
CA GLN A 8 7.63 -12.48 -3.02
C GLN A 8 6.91 -12.97 -1.76
N GLN A 9 6.90 -12.17 -0.69
CA GLN A 9 6.25 -12.53 0.56
C GLN A 9 4.84 -11.94 0.61
N VAL A 10 3.92 -12.66 1.26
CA VAL A 10 2.59 -12.13 1.57
C VAL A 10 2.72 -10.98 2.59
N GLY A 11 3.44 -11.21 3.69
CA GLY A 11 3.88 -10.18 4.66
C GLY A 11 2.78 -9.50 5.49
N ILE A 12 1.62 -9.22 4.89
CA ILE A 12 0.44 -8.65 5.52
C ILE A 12 -0.55 -9.76 5.89
N ASP A 13 -0.88 -9.81 7.16
CA ASP A 13 -1.56 -10.96 7.74
C ASP A 13 -2.75 -10.56 8.64
N ARG A 14 -3.07 -9.27 8.71
CA ARG A 14 -4.19 -8.71 9.48
C ARG A 14 -4.97 -7.69 8.67
N ILE A 15 -6.17 -7.38 9.13
CA ILE A 15 -6.92 -6.23 8.66
C ILE A 15 -6.16 -4.99 9.14
N VAL A 16 -5.85 -4.07 8.22
CA VAL A 16 -5.20 -2.81 8.51
C VAL A 16 -6.21 -1.71 8.30
N ARG A 17 -6.48 -0.91 9.33
CA ARG A 17 -7.41 0.22 9.24
C ARG A 17 -6.66 1.53 9.03
N LEU A 18 -7.28 2.46 8.31
CA LEU A 18 -6.66 3.74 7.95
C LEU A 18 -6.36 4.57 9.20
N GLU A 19 -7.30 4.62 10.14
CA GLU A 19 -7.17 5.34 11.41
C GLU A 19 -6.02 4.82 12.28
N TRP A 20 -5.66 3.54 12.14
CA TRP A 20 -4.54 2.95 12.87
C TRP A 20 -3.19 3.36 12.27
N LEU A 21 -3.10 3.42 10.93
CA LEU A 21 -1.91 3.94 10.25
C LEU A 21 -1.73 5.44 10.50
N GLU A 22 -2.84 6.19 10.50
CA GLU A 22 -2.87 7.61 10.82
C GLU A 22 -2.32 7.86 12.23
N ARG A 23 -2.78 7.10 13.24
CA ARG A 23 -2.27 7.21 14.60
C ARG A 23 -0.78 6.87 14.72
N ALA A 24 -0.33 5.81 14.05
CA ALA A 24 1.09 5.43 14.04
C ALA A 24 1.96 6.52 13.40
N ALA A 25 1.51 7.10 12.29
CA ALA A 25 2.21 8.20 11.62
C ALA A 25 2.24 9.47 12.49
N GLN A 26 1.16 9.82 13.18
CA GLN A 26 1.12 10.96 14.10
C GLN A 26 2.13 10.80 15.24
N LEU A 27 2.19 9.62 15.86
CA LEU A 27 3.16 9.32 16.91
C LEU A 27 4.61 9.39 16.39
N ALA A 28 4.85 8.92 15.17
CA ALA A 28 6.15 9.04 14.52
C ALA A 28 6.51 10.52 14.23
N LEU A 29 5.55 11.31 13.73
CA LEU A 29 5.73 12.74 13.43
C LEU A 29 6.01 13.59 14.67
N ALA A 30 5.51 13.17 15.83
CA ALA A 30 5.79 13.77 17.13
C ALA A 30 7.19 13.40 17.67
N GLY A 31 8.01 12.66 16.92
CA GLY A 31 9.40 12.35 17.28
C GLY A 31 9.56 11.27 18.36
N ASN A 32 8.49 10.50 18.63
CA ASN A 32 8.55 9.44 19.64
C ASN A 32 9.48 8.30 19.21
N HIS A 33 10.19 7.73 20.17
CA HIS A 33 11.03 6.55 19.93
C HIS A 33 10.17 5.33 19.52
N PRO A 34 10.62 4.45 18.59
CA PRO A 34 9.82 3.32 18.12
C PRO A 34 9.28 2.39 19.21
N SER A 35 10.01 2.18 20.31
CA SER A 35 9.53 1.37 21.43
C SER A 35 8.31 2.00 22.12
N THR A 36 8.35 3.32 22.35
CA THR A 36 7.24 4.10 22.93
C THR A 36 6.02 4.08 22.01
N VAL A 37 6.22 4.29 20.70
CA VAL A 37 5.12 4.20 19.73
C VAL A 37 4.49 2.81 19.73
N LYS A 38 5.31 1.75 19.77
CA LYS A 38 4.81 0.37 19.83
C LYS A 38 3.94 0.13 21.06
N GLN A 39 4.38 0.59 22.24
CA GLN A 39 3.62 0.46 23.48
C GLN A 39 2.29 1.23 23.41
N ASN A 40 2.34 2.50 23.00
CA ASN A 40 1.14 3.32 22.84
C ASN A 40 0.15 2.68 21.86
N MET A 41 0.62 2.13 20.75
CA MET A 41 -0.24 1.47 19.77
C MET A 41 -0.85 0.17 20.31
N LEU A 42 -0.15 -0.59 21.16
CA LEU A 42 -0.73 -1.76 21.83
C LEU A 42 -1.87 -1.34 22.77
N GLU A 43 -1.69 -0.27 23.53
CA GLU A 43 -2.69 0.25 24.46
C GLU A 43 -3.90 0.84 23.73
N ILE A 44 -3.67 1.72 22.75
CA ILE A 44 -4.73 2.37 21.95
C ILE A 44 -5.61 1.33 21.25
N LEU A 45 -5.00 0.28 20.69
CA LEU A 45 -5.73 -0.72 19.92
C LEU A 45 -6.33 -1.83 20.79
N ALA A 46 -5.97 -1.97 22.07
CA ALA A 46 -6.45 -3.05 22.92
C ALA A 46 -7.98 -3.18 22.94
N THR A 47 -8.70 -2.05 22.96
CA THR A 47 -10.18 -2.02 22.96
C THR A 47 -10.79 -2.52 21.66
N SER A 48 -10.07 -2.42 20.53
CA SER A 48 -10.50 -2.95 19.23
C SER A 48 -10.29 -4.46 19.09
N PHE A 49 -9.66 -5.10 20.08
CA PHE A 49 -9.38 -6.53 20.15
C PHE A 49 -9.98 -7.10 21.44
N PRO A 50 -11.31 -7.29 21.51
CA PRO A 50 -11.97 -7.77 22.71
C PRO A 50 -11.48 -9.18 23.07
N THR A 51 -11.23 -9.41 24.36
CA THR A 51 -10.88 -10.68 25.07
C THR A 51 -9.42 -10.84 25.54
N SER A 52 -9.28 -11.56 26.65
CA SER A 52 -8.04 -12.04 27.28
C SER A 52 -7.45 -13.29 26.59
N ASN A 53 -7.98 -13.70 25.41
CA ASN A 53 -7.51 -14.88 24.69
C ASN A 53 -6.07 -14.66 24.14
N PRO A 54 -5.13 -15.58 24.37
CA PRO A 54 -3.76 -15.49 23.83
C PRO A 54 -3.70 -15.32 22.30
N SER A 55 -4.63 -15.90 21.56
CA SER A 55 -4.71 -15.75 20.09
C SER A 55 -5.08 -14.32 19.65
N VAL A 56 -5.92 -13.63 20.44
CA VAL A 56 -6.31 -12.24 20.23
C VAL A 56 -5.17 -11.29 20.60
N ARG A 57 -4.45 -11.55 21.71
CA ARG A 57 -3.20 -10.84 22.04
C ARG A 57 -2.17 -10.97 20.92
N GLY A 58 -2.01 -12.17 20.35
CA GLY A 58 -1.17 -12.40 19.18
C GLY A 58 -1.63 -11.66 17.92
N SER A 59 -2.93 -11.42 17.77
CA SER A 59 -3.50 -10.65 16.66
C SER A 59 -3.23 -9.15 16.77
N LEU A 60 -3.40 -8.59 17.97
CA LEU A 60 -3.07 -7.21 18.30
C LEU A 60 -1.58 -6.93 18.05
N ALA A 61 -0.69 -7.76 18.61
CA ALA A 61 0.75 -7.58 18.46
C ALA A 61 1.22 -7.65 16.99
N LYS A 62 0.62 -8.52 16.18
CA LYS A 62 0.90 -8.61 14.73
C LYS A 62 0.39 -7.38 13.98
N THR A 63 -0.79 -6.89 14.34
CA THR A 63 -1.34 -5.65 13.78
C THR A 63 -0.42 -4.47 14.07
N VAL A 64 -0.02 -4.28 15.33
CA VAL A 64 0.92 -3.21 15.71
C VAL A 64 2.24 -3.37 14.97
N THR A 65 2.78 -4.58 14.83
CA THR A 65 3.99 -4.83 14.04
C THR A 65 3.86 -4.34 12.59
N ILE A 66 2.71 -4.58 11.95
CA ILE A 66 2.46 -4.08 10.58
C ILE A 66 2.49 -2.55 10.56
N LEU A 67 1.78 -1.89 11.47
CA LEU A 67 1.71 -0.42 11.54
C LEU A 67 3.09 0.20 11.79
N MET A 68 3.87 -0.39 12.71
CA MET A 68 5.24 0.00 13.00
C MET A 68 6.15 -0.14 11.78
N ASN A 69 6.02 -1.23 11.02
CA ASN A 69 6.84 -1.44 9.83
C ASN A 69 6.54 -0.41 8.74
N VAL A 70 5.30 0.02 8.59
CA VAL A 70 4.95 1.06 7.60
C VAL A 70 5.61 2.39 7.94
N TRP A 71 5.47 2.88 9.18
CA TRP A 71 5.82 4.26 9.53
C TRP A 71 7.04 4.46 10.42
N LEU A 72 7.69 3.40 10.93
CA LEU A 72 8.81 3.54 11.87
C LEU A 72 9.96 2.56 11.58
N THR A 73 9.69 1.25 11.56
CA THR A 73 10.72 0.19 11.67
C THR A 73 10.82 -0.72 10.46
N GLY A 74 10.18 -0.40 9.34
CA GLY A 74 10.23 -1.22 8.13
C GLY A 74 11.60 -1.24 7.46
N PRO A 75 11.70 -1.88 6.28
CA PRO A 75 12.95 -2.07 5.56
C PRO A 75 13.76 -0.78 5.40
N LYS A 76 15.09 -0.89 5.55
CA LYS A 76 16.01 0.27 5.55
C LYS A 76 16.01 0.99 4.20
N GLU A 77 15.84 0.26 3.11
CA GLU A 77 15.74 0.81 1.75
C GLU A 77 14.51 1.70 1.54
N LEU A 78 13.53 1.66 2.46
CA LEU A 78 12.35 2.53 2.43
C LEU A 78 12.44 3.71 3.41
N ALA A 79 13.58 3.90 4.08
CA ALA A 79 13.72 4.93 5.11
C ALA A 79 13.51 6.35 4.56
N ASP A 80 14.12 6.66 3.41
CA ASP A 80 13.96 7.98 2.77
C ASP A 80 12.55 8.18 2.21
N LEU A 81 11.98 7.14 1.57
CA LEU A 81 10.60 7.14 1.10
C LEU A 81 9.64 7.44 2.26
N ARG A 82 9.82 6.76 3.39
CA ARG A 82 9.03 6.94 4.61
C ARG A 82 9.16 8.36 5.17
N LYS A 83 10.39 8.89 5.24
CA LYS A 83 10.66 10.26 5.72
C LYS A 83 9.88 11.27 4.89
N VAL A 84 9.95 11.18 3.56
CA VAL A 84 9.20 12.07 2.67
C VAL A 84 7.69 11.87 2.81
N GLY A 85 7.23 10.62 2.94
CA GLY A 85 5.82 10.31 3.17
C GLY A 85 5.26 10.96 4.44
N LEU A 86 6.03 10.93 5.54
CA LEU A 86 5.68 11.61 6.79
C LEU A 86 5.59 13.14 6.60
N GLU A 87 6.53 13.75 5.87
CA GLU A 87 6.43 15.19 5.54
C GLU A 87 5.22 15.53 4.67
N LEU A 88 4.84 14.66 3.73
CA LEU A 88 3.62 14.82 2.96
C LEU A 88 2.38 14.73 3.86
N LEU A 89 2.35 13.80 4.82
CA LEU A 89 1.27 13.71 5.80
C LEU A 89 1.16 14.96 6.68
N ARG A 90 2.20 15.77 6.89
CA ARG A 90 2.03 17.05 7.60
C ARG A 90 1.22 18.08 6.81
N LYS A 91 1.26 18.01 5.47
CA LYS A 91 0.76 19.05 4.57
C LYS A 91 -0.55 18.68 3.85
N LYS A 92 -0.90 17.40 3.84
CA LYS A 92 -2.01 16.85 3.05
C LYS A 92 -3.20 16.42 3.91
N SER A 93 -4.39 16.47 3.32
CA SER A 93 -5.67 16.12 3.93
C SER A 93 -6.49 15.20 3.02
N GLY A 94 -7.56 14.61 3.55
CA GLY A 94 -8.53 13.84 2.78
C GLY A 94 -7.91 12.70 1.95
N GLY A 95 -8.27 12.65 0.66
CA GLY A 95 -7.85 11.60 -0.27
C GLY A 95 -6.34 11.49 -0.47
N ASP A 96 -5.60 12.59 -0.36
CA ASP A 96 -4.15 12.60 -0.48
C ASP A 96 -3.50 11.81 0.68
N ARG A 97 -4.04 11.91 1.91
CA ARG A 97 -3.54 11.10 3.04
C ARG A 97 -3.78 9.61 2.83
N LEU A 98 -4.95 9.27 2.27
CA LEU A 98 -5.29 7.89 1.92
C LEU A 98 -4.27 7.35 0.90
N ALA A 99 -3.92 8.15 -0.12
CA ALA A 99 -2.88 7.80 -1.09
C ALA A 99 -1.51 7.57 -0.44
N ILE A 100 -1.13 8.44 0.50
CA ILE A 100 0.13 8.33 1.21
C ILE A 100 0.22 7.04 2.01
N HIS A 101 -0.82 6.74 2.81
CA HIS A 101 -0.89 5.49 3.55
C HIS A 101 -0.92 4.25 2.65
N TRP A 102 -1.68 4.31 1.55
CA TRP A 102 -1.79 3.22 0.59
C TRP A 102 -0.45 2.88 -0.05
N ALA A 103 0.25 3.88 -0.58
CA ALA A 103 1.50 3.67 -1.29
C ALA A 103 2.63 3.25 -0.33
N MET A 104 2.69 3.80 0.88
CA MET A 104 3.67 3.36 1.89
C MET A 104 3.41 1.92 2.33
N LEU A 105 2.15 1.54 2.52
CA LEU A 105 1.76 0.16 2.85
C LEU A 105 2.11 -0.79 1.70
N MET A 106 1.86 -0.39 0.45
CA MET A 106 2.24 -1.16 -0.75
C MET A 106 3.75 -1.35 -0.87
N ALA A 107 4.56 -0.30 -0.68
CA ALA A 107 6.02 -0.40 -0.70
C ALA A 107 6.55 -1.35 0.39
N THR A 108 5.92 -1.31 1.57
CA THR A 108 6.28 -2.14 2.74
C THR A 108 5.73 -3.57 2.65
N TYR A 109 4.65 -3.77 1.91
CA TYR A 109 3.98 -5.06 1.74
C TYR A 109 3.45 -5.18 0.30
N PRO A 110 4.27 -5.55 -0.69
CA PRO A 110 3.89 -5.57 -2.11
C PRO A 110 2.68 -6.44 -2.44
N PHE A 111 2.39 -7.45 -1.61
CA PHE A 111 1.14 -8.23 -1.68
C PHE A 111 -0.12 -7.36 -1.63
N TRP A 112 -0.11 -6.24 -0.88
CA TRP A 112 -1.20 -5.26 -0.87
C TRP A 112 -1.46 -4.71 -2.28
N GLY A 113 -0.40 -4.28 -2.97
CA GLY A 113 -0.46 -3.79 -4.35
C GLY A 113 -0.87 -4.86 -5.36
N ALA A 114 -0.46 -6.11 -5.15
CA ALA A 114 -0.91 -7.23 -5.98
C ALA A 114 -2.42 -7.44 -5.86
N VAL A 115 -2.97 -7.48 -4.65
CA VAL A 115 -4.42 -7.60 -4.41
C VAL A 115 -5.17 -6.39 -4.98
N ALA A 116 -4.65 -5.18 -4.79
CA ALA A 116 -5.18 -3.96 -5.39
C ALA A 116 -5.24 -4.06 -6.92
N GLY A 117 -4.15 -4.53 -7.54
CA GLY A 117 -4.04 -4.72 -8.98
C GLY A 117 -5.09 -5.67 -9.55
N GLN A 118 -5.33 -6.80 -8.88
CA GLN A 118 -6.36 -7.77 -9.28
C GLN A 118 -7.77 -7.20 -9.10
N ALA A 119 -8.06 -6.61 -7.94
CA ALA A 119 -9.37 -6.01 -7.66
C ALA A 119 -9.68 -4.87 -8.65
N GLY A 120 -8.73 -3.97 -8.88
CA GLY A 120 -8.86 -2.86 -9.81
C GLY A 120 -9.03 -3.29 -11.25
N ARG A 121 -8.33 -4.35 -11.69
CA ARG A 121 -8.50 -4.91 -13.05
C ARG A 121 -9.88 -5.48 -13.25
N LEU A 122 -10.35 -6.31 -12.32
CA LEU A 122 -11.69 -6.89 -12.38
C LEU A 122 -12.75 -5.78 -12.36
N LEU A 123 -12.67 -4.83 -11.42
CA LEU A 123 -13.61 -3.70 -11.33
C LEU A 123 -13.57 -2.73 -12.53
N ARG A 124 -12.57 -2.83 -13.43
CA ARG A 124 -12.53 -2.08 -14.68
C ARG A 124 -13.36 -2.77 -15.78
N LEU A 125 -13.55 -4.08 -15.68
CA LEU A 125 -14.27 -4.90 -16.65
C LEU A 125 -15.72 -5.18 -16.23
N GLN A 126 -16.01 -5.11 -14.93
CA GLN A 126 -17.31 -5.44 -14.34
C GLN A 126 -17.59 -4.55 -13.12
N GLU A 127 -18.86 -4.39 -12.76
CA GLU A 127 -19.28 -3.50 -11.66
C GLU A 127 -19.00 -4.08 -10.26
N THR A 128 -19.05 -5.40 -10.15
CA THR A 128 -18.86 -6.14 -8.89
C THR A 128 -17.77 -7.19 -9.04
N ILE A 129 -17.17 -7.62 -7.94
CA ILE A 129 -16.14 -8.67 -7.88
C ILE A 129 -16.43 -9.60 -6.71
N THR A 130 -16.11 -10.88 -6.85
CA THR A 130 -16.16 -11.82 -5.72
C THR A 130 -14.80 -11.93 -5.04
N ALA A 131 -14.78 -12.24 -3.74
CA ALA A 131 -13.55 -12.54 -3.02
C ALA A 131 -12.77 -13.69 -3.69
N GLU A 132 -13.48 -14.70 -4.18
CA GLU A 132 -12.92 -15.88 -4.83
C GLU A 132 -12.21 -15.56 -6.14
N GLN A 133 -12.78 -14.66 -6.97
CA GLN A 133 -12.14 -14.19 -8.20
C GLN A 133 -10.76 -13.57 -7.91
N VAL A 134 -10.68 -12.72 -6.88
CA VAL A 134 -9.42 -12.09 -6.49
C VAL A 134 -8.46 -13.12 -5.89
N GLN A 135 -8.95 -14.03 -5.04
CA GLN A 135 -8.13 -15.08 -4.42
C GLN A 135 -7.46 -15.98 -5.45
N ARG A 136 -8.22 -16.47 -6.43
CA ARG A 136 -7.71 -17.34 -7.49
C ARG A 136 -6.55 -16.68 -8.24
N ARG A 137 -6.72 -15.42 -8.66
CA ARG A 137 -5.67 -14.67 -9.37
C ARG A 137 -4.42 -14.41 -8.54
N ILE A 138 -4.58 -14.19 -7.23
CA ILE A 138 -3.43 -13.98 -6.34
C ILE A 138 -2.70 -15.30 -6.07
N CYS A 139 -3.41 -16.42 -6.00
CA CYS A 139 -2.78 -17.74 -5.88
C CYS A 139 -1.98 -18.14 -7.12
N GLU A 140 -2.44 -17.77 -8.33
CA GLU A 140 -1.66 -17.91 -9.56
C GLU A 140 -0.28 -17.21 -9.44
N GLN A 141 -0.19 -16.09 -8.71
CA GLN A 141 1.04 -15.29 -8.55
C GLN A 141 1.91 -15.70 -7.33
N TYR A 142 1.30 -16.02 -6.19
CA TYR A 142 2.00 -16.27 -4.92
C TYR A 142 2.04 -17.76 -4.52
N GLY A 143 1.47 -18.64 -5.35
CA GLY A 143 1.34 -20.08 -5.13
C GLY A 143 0.06 -20.44 -4.38
N GLU A 144 -0.44 -21.66 -4.64
CA GLU A 144 -1.64 -22.20 -4.03
C GLU A 144 -1.37 -22.61 -2.57
N ARG A 145 -1.78 -21.73 -1.64
CA ARG A 145 -1.77 -22.03 -0.21
C ARG A 145 -3.04 -21.47 0.41
N GLU A 146 -3.69 -22.25 1.27
CA GLU A 146 -4.85 -21.82 2.06
C GLU A 146 -4.57 -20.51 2.83
N SER A 147 -3.30 -20.32 3.24
CA SER A 147 -2.83 -19.09 3.87
C SER A 147 -2.97 -17.85 2.99
N VAL A 148 -2.76 -17.95 1.67
CA VAL A 148 -2.89 -16.85 0.70
C VAL A 148 -4.36 -16.45 0.58
N PHE A 149 -5.29 -17.41 0.44
CA PHE A 149 -6.73 -17.14 0.41
C PHE A 149 -7.17 -16.33 1.63
N ARG A 150 -6.72 -16.75 2.82
CA ARG A 150 -7.02 -16.04 4.06
C ARG A 150 -6.45 -14.62 4.06
N ARG A 151 -5.25 -14.39 3.52
CA ARG A 151 -4.61 -13.06 3.51
C ARG A 151 -5.24 -12.11 2.49
N VAL A 152 -5.66 -12.62 1.33
CA VAL A 152 -6.47 -11.84 0.39
C VAL A 152 -7.74 -11.33 1.07
N ARG A 153 -8.44 -12.17 1.86
CA ARG A 153 -9.64 -11.71 2.60
C ARG A 153 -9.33 -10.59 3.58
N TYR A 154 -8.19 -10.64 4.28
CA TYR A 154 -7.80 -9.54 5.18
C TYR A 154 -7.53 -8.24 4.43
N VAL A 155 -6.91 -8.31 3.26
CA VAL A 155 -6.68 -7.13 2.42
C VAL A 155 -8.00 -6.58 1.88
N LEU A 156 -8.90 -7.41 1.35
CA LEU A 156 -10.21 -6.97 0.87
C LEU A 156 -11.07 -6.36 2.00
N ARG A 157 -11.01 -6.93 3.22
CA ARG A 157 -11.65 -6.34 4.39
C ARG A 157 -11.05 -4.99 4.79
N SER A 158 -9.74 -4.82 4.60
CA SER A 158 -9.08 -3.52 4.79
C SER A 158 -9.55 -2.52 3.72
N PHE A 159 -9.69 -2.94 2.46
CA PHE A 159 -10.22 -2.10 1.39
C PHE A 159 -11.64 -1.61 1.68
N ILE A 160 -12.49 -2.46 2.27
CA ILE A 160 -13.82 -2.06 2.77
C ILE A 160 -13.70 -1.05 3.91
N ALA A 161 -12.84 -1.33 4.91
CA ALA A 161 -12.64 -0.42 6.03
C ALA A 161 -12.10 0.96 5.60
N TRP A 162 -11.39 1.03 4.48
CA TRP A 162 -10.90 2.28 3.88
C TRP A 162 -11.92 2.93 2.93
N GLY A 163 -13.08 2.29 2.72
CA GLY A 163 -14.15 2.77 1.84
C GLY A 163 -13.86 2.63 0.34
N VAL A 164 -12.77 1.98 -0.05
CA VAL A 164 -12.37 1.85 -1.48
C VAL A 164 -13.09 0.67 -2.15
N LEU A 165 -13.58 -0.28 -1.35
CA LEU A 165 -14.58 -1.27 -1.73
C LEU A 165 -15.82 -1.10 -0.85
N GLN A 166 -16.97 -1.53 -1.36
CA GLN A 166 -18.21 -1.61 -0.59
C GLN A 166 -18.77 -3.02 -0.66
N GLU A 167 -19.35 -3.49 0.43
CA GLU A 167 -20.15 -4.72 0.41
C GLU A 167 -21.43 -4.50 -0.41
N THR A 168 -21.84 -5.56 -1.10
CA THR A 168 -23.18 -5.65 -1.69
C THR A 168 -24.11 -6.37 -0.71
N GLU A 169 -25.37 -6.55 -1.08
CA GLU A 169 -26.32 -7.38 -0.34
C GLU A 169 -25.85 -8.84 -0.22
N THR A 170 -25.03 -9.31 -1.16
CA THR A 170 -24.48 -10.67 -1.15
C THR A 170 -23.09 -10.68 -0.51
N LYS A 171 -22.95 -11.44 0.58
CA LYS A 171 -21.68 -11.60 1.30
C LYS A 171 -20.58 -12.14 0.39
N GLY A 172 -19.42 -11.49 0.43
CA GLY A 172 -18.25 -11.88 -0.38
C GLY A 172 -18.27 -11.35 -1.81
N ILE A 173 -19.30 -10.58 -2.18
CA ILE A 173 -19.38 -9.80 -3.41
C ILE A 173 -19.23 -8.32 -3.06
N TYR A 174 -18.31 -7.66 -3.75
CA TYR A 174 -17.94 -6.27 -3.49
C TYR A 174 -18.10 -5.44 -4.75
N ARG A 175 -18.45 -4.16 -4.58
CA ARG A 175 -18.46 -3.16 -5.65
C ARG A 175 -17.42 -2.07 -5.38
N ARG A 176 -17.15 -1.25 -6.40
CA ARG A 176 -16.25 -0.10 -6.27
C ARG A 176 -16.79 0.89 -5.23
N GLY A 177 -15.93 1.30 -4.31
CA GLY A 177 -16.20 2.40 -3.38
C GLY A 177 -15.54 3.70 -3.87
N LEU A 178 -14.76 4.34 -3.00
CA LEU A 178 -13.99 5.53 -3.34
C LEU A 178 -13.09 5.31 -4.56
N SER A 179 -13.02 6.31 -5.43
CA SER A 179 -12.05 6.37 -6.52
C SER A 179 -11.53 7.80 -6.65
N LEU A 180 -10.24 7.99 -6.40
CA LEU A 180 -9.65 9.29 -6.10
C LEU A 180 -8.64 9.69 -7.17
N SER A 181 -8.59 10.96 -7.55
CA SER A 181 -7.49 11.51 -8.37
C SER A 181 -6.35 11.97 -7.47
N ILE A 182 -5.12 11.84 -7.97
CA ILE A 182 -3.93 12.44 -7.38
C ILE A 182 -3.40 13.45 -8.40
N ASP A 183 -3.47 14.72 -8.05
CA ASP A 183 -3.18 15.83 -8.97
C ASP A 183 -1.88 16.58 -8.63
N ASP A 184 -1.43 16.47 -7.37
CA ASP A 184 -0.22 17.14 -6.89
C ASP A 184 1.05 16.45 -7.44
N PRO A 185 1.90 17.15 -8.21
CA PRO A 185 3.07 16.53 -8.84
C PRO A 185 4.05 15.89 -7.86
N LYS A 186 4.21 16.45 -6.65
CA LYS A 186 5.10 15.90 -5.62
C LYS A 186 4.54 14.60 -5.06
N LEU A 187 3.23 14.55 -4.81
CA LEU A 187 2.57 13.33 -4.37
C LEU A 187 2.57 12.26 -5.48
N ILE A 188 2.31 12.64 -6.74
CA ILE A 188 2.41 11.72 -7.89
C ILE A 188 3.80 11.09 -7.96
N ALA A 189 4.86 11.91 -7.93
CA ALA A 189 6.24 11.41 -7.99
C ALA A 189 6.56 10.48 -6.82
N TRP A 190 6.13 10.83 -5.61
CA TRP A 190 6.33 9.99 -4.43
C TRP A 190 5.54 8.66 -4.48
N VAL A 191 4.31 8.66 -5.01
CA VAL A 191 3.53 7.43 -5.21
C VAL A 191 4.15 6.53 -6.27
N ILE A 192 4.69 7.11 -7.35
CA ILE A 192 5.43 6.36 -8.39
C ILE A 192 6.68 5.72 -7.78
N GLU A 193 7.46 6.48 -7.01
CA GLU A 193 8.64 5.96 -6.29
C GLU A 193 8.27 4.79 -5.37
N ALA A 194 7.22 4.94 -4.55
CA ALA A 194 6.72 3.88 -3.68
C ALA A 194 6.30 2.62 -4.47
N THR A 195 5.71 2.81 -5.66
CA THR A 195 5.31 1.71 -6.53
C THR A 195 6.53 0.98 -7.14
N LEU A 196 7.55 1.72 -7.53
CA LEU A 196 8.81 1.14 -8.00
C LEU A 196 9.50 0.32 -6.91
N HIS A 197 9.46 0.76 -5.65
CA HIS A 197 9.96 0.00 -4.50
C HIS A 197 9.16 -1.30 -4.21
N ALA A 198 7.92 -1.39 -4.69
CA ALA A 198 7.09 -2.59 -4.58
C ALA A 198 7.34 -3.58 -5.74
N ASN A 199 7.98 -3.14 -6.83
CA ASN A 199 8.21 -3.94 -8.03
C ASN A 199 9.60 -4.60 -8.01
N SER A 200 9.70 -5.84 -8.53
CA SER A 200 10.98 -6.58 -8.61
C SER A 200 11.99 -5.98 -9.58
N ASN A 201 11.51 -5.26 -10.59
CA ASN A 201 12.35 -4.83 -11.72
C ASN A 201 12.92 -3.41 -11.54
N GLY A 202 12.53 -2.71 -10.46
CA GLY A 202 13.01 -1.36 -10.12
C GLY A 202 12.74 -0.27 -11.16
N SER A 203 12.02 -0.60 -12.24
CA SER A 203 11.77 0.24 -13.41
C SER A 203 10.44 -0.12 -14.06
N THR A 204 9.78 0.85 -14.69
CA THR A 204 8.59 0.65 -15.52
C THR A 204 8.39 1.82 -16.48
N ARG A 205 7.62 1.63 -17.54
CA ARG A 205 7.25 2.72 -18.44
C ARG A 205 6.32 3.69 -17.72
N LEU A 206 6.53 4.99 -17.93
CA LEU A 206 5.67 6.01 -17.33
C LEU A 206 4.21 5.81 -17.75
N THR A 207 3.98 5.50 -19.02
CA THR A 207 2.65 5.22 -19.59
C THR A 207 1.96 4.04 -18.89
N ASP A 208 2.68 2.94 -18.67
CA ASP A 208 2.18 1.76 -17.96
C ASP A 208 1.84 2.09 -16.51
N MET A 209 2.67 2.90 -15.84
CA MET A 209 2.43 3.32 -14.45
C MET A 209 1.16 4.17 -14.33
N LEU A 210 0.95 5.11 -15.25
CA LEU A 210 -0.22 6.01 -15.25
C LEU A 210 -1.55 5.28 -15.43
N VAL A 211 -1.55 4.12 -16.09
CA VAL A 211 -2.75 3.29 -16.32
C VAL A 211 -2.79 2.04 -15.45
N SER A 212 -1.82 1.88 -14.54
CA SER A 212 -1.67 0.67 -13.74
C SER A 212 -2.82 0.48 -12.77
N THR A 213 -3.42 -0.71 -12.76
CA THR A 213 -4.46 -1.05 -11.79
C THR A 213 -3.89 -1.36 -10.41
N SER A 214 -2.57 -1.53 -10.25
CA SER A 214 -1.93 -1.72 -8.94
C SER A 214 -2.10 -0.51 -8.01
N LEU A 215 -2.35 0.67 -8.61
CA LEU A 215 -2.65 1.91 -7.92
C LEU A 215 -4.12 2.05 -7.53
N PHE A 216 -5.01 1.11 -7.89
CA PHE A 216 -6.40 1.13 -7.40
C PHE A 216 -6.40 1.43 -5.89
N PRO A 217 -7.22 2.38 -5.40
CA PRO A 217 -8.32 3.08 -6.08
C PRO A 217 -7.96 4.39 -6.82
N PHE A 218 -6.68 4.72 -6.93
CA PHE A 218 -6.20 6.01 -7.39
C PHE A 218 -6.03 6.11 -8.90
N ARG A 219 -6.27 7.31 -9.43
CA ARG A 219 -5.90 7.72 -10.79
C ARG A 219 -4.87 8.85 -10.68
N LEU A 220 -3.71 8.66 -11.28
CA LEU A 220 -2.70 9.72 -11.36
C LEU A 220 -3.11 10.69 -12.47
N LYS A 221 -3.04 12.00 -12.20
CA LYS A 221 -3.12 12.99 -13.26
C LYS A 221 -1.96 12.78 -14.24
N ARG A 222 -2.20 13.05 -15.53
CA ARG A 222 -1.14 12.98 -16.54
C ARG A 222 0.03 13.85 -16.10
N THR A 223 1.22 13.27 -16.16
CA THR A 223 2.49 13.89 -15.80
C THR A 223 3.55 13.51 -16.83
N THR A 224 4.63 14.30 -16.91
CA THR A 224 5.77 14.05 -17.82
C THR A 224 6.97 13.56 -17.01
N ALA A 225 7.92 12.87 -17.64
CA ALA A 225 9.18 12.51 -17.00
C ALA A 225 9.88 13.74 -16.39
N GLU A 226 9.93 14.86 -17.12
CA GLU A 226 10.52 16.11 -16.64
C GLU A 226 9.88 16.59 -15.32
N SER A 227 8.54 16.63 -15.26
CA SER A 227 7.83 17.04 -14.04
C SER A 227 8.12 16.09 -12.87
N LEU A 228 8.32 14.79 -13.13
CA LEU A 228 8.66 13.82 -12.10
C LEU A 228 10.07 14.02 -11.56
N LEU A 229 11.03 14.26 -12.45
CA LEU A 229 12.44 14.49 -12.06
C LEU A 229 12.61 15.78 -11.26
N ILE A 230 11.85 16.83 -11.60
CA ILE A 230 11.80 18.07 -10.80
C ILE A 230 11.19 17.79 -9.41
N ALA A 231 10.16 16.93 -9.35
CA ALA A 231 9.42 16.65 -8.12
C ALA A 231 10.10 15.65 -7.18
N SER A 232 10.90 14.72 -7.69
CA SER A 232 11.65 13.74 -6.89
C SER A 232 13.08 13.54 -7.40
N PRO A 233 14.10 13.88 -6.59
CA PRO A 233 15.50 13.65 -6.95
C PRO A 233 15.92 12.17 -6.88
N ARG A 234 15.04 11.29 -6.40
CA ARG A 234 15.26 9.84 -6.25
C ARG A 234 14.76 9.03 -7.46
N LEU A 235 14.13 9.69 -8.42
CA LEU A 235 13.74 9.10 -9.68
C LEU A 235 14.76 9.45 -10.75
N GLU A 236 14.96 8.53 -11.68
CA GLU A 236 15.65 8.78 -12.94
C GLU A 236 14.76 8.31 -14.09
N CYS A 237 14.88 8.97 -15.24
CA CYS A 237 14.14 8.62 -16.44
C CYS A 237 15.11 8.39 -17.59
N VAL A 238 14.98 7.24 -18.24
CA VAL A 238 15.75 6.88 -19.44
C VAL A 238 14.81 6.88 -20.62
N ARG A 239 15.13 7.66 -21.64
CA ARG A 239 14.35 7.71 -22.88
C ARG A 239 14.85 6.59 -23.80
N HIS A 240 14.01 5.59 -24.05
CA HIS A 240 14.32 4.50 -24.99
C HIS A 240 13.84 4.81 -26.42
N ASN A 241 12.77 5.61 -26.59
CA ASN A 241 12.23 6.13 -27.86
C ASN A 241 11.38 7.41 -27.62
N MET A 242 10.85 8.05 -28.68
CA MET A 242 10.06 9.30 -28.57
C MET A 242 8.91 9.24 -27.54
N ASP A 243 8.23 8.08 -27.47
CA ASP A 243 7.08 7.82 -26.57
C ASP A 243 7.37 6.77 -25.47
N ASP A 244 8.61 6.30 -25.34
CA ASP A 244 8.99 5.24 -24.38
C ASP A 244 9.95 5.80 -23.32
N GLU A 245 9.36 6.42 -22.29
CA GLU A 245 10.07 6.93 -21.11
C GLU A 245 10.03 5.89 -20.00
N LEU A 246 11.19 5.31 -19.69
CA LEU A 246 11.36 4.37 -18.59
C LEU A 246 11.69 5.15 -17.31
N VAL A 247 10.85 5.02 -16.29
CA VAL A 247 11.08 5.60 -14.96
C VAL A 247 11.63 4.52 -14.04
N MET A 248 12.67 4.85 -13.28
CA MET A 248 13.31 3.91 -12.36
C MET A 248 13.86 4.60 -11.12
N LEU A 249 14.16 3.81 -10.09
CA LEU A 249 14.78 4.31 -8.87
C LEU A 249 16.24 4.66 -9.17
N LYS A 250 16.65 5.88 -8.82
CA LYS A 250 18.04 6.29 -8.91
C LYS A 250 18.89 5.44 -7.97
N LYS A 251 19.97 4.85 -8.47
CA LYS A 251 20.92 4.11 -7.63
C LYS A 251 21.69 5.10 -6.76
N SER A 252 21.64 4.89 -5.44
CA SER A 252 22.47 5.59 -4.46
C SER A 252 23.93 5.15 -4.55
#